data_AF-X1UYY1-F1
#
_entry.id   AF-X1UYY1-F1
#
_cell.length_a   1.000
_cell.length_b   1.000
_cell.length_c   1.000
_cell.angle_alpha   90.00
_cell.angle_beta   90.00
_cell.angle_gamma   90.00
#
_symmetry.space_group_name_H-M   'P 1'
#
loop_
_entity.id
_entity.type
_entity.pdbx_description
1 polymer ?
#
loop_
_entity_poly.entity_id
_entity_poly.type
_entity_poly.pdbx_seq_one_letter_code
_entity_poly.pdbx_strand_id
1 'polypeptide(L)'
;MKAFKRFKWGKPWRLNDRSMGIVVPIIREGKGERKYAILEEANDKVEIKDTGSIGEVSVKSKSDKPVFIRGGTLLQGQGTQSRVVTCGTIVMPEKEEVVKGGEGRSPGA
;
A
#
# COMPACT_ATOMS: atom_id res chain seq x y z
N MET A 1 13.81 25.71 -10.34
CA MET A 1 13.66 24.48 -9.53
C MET A 1 12.88 24.81 -8.26
N LYS A 2 11.68 24.25 -8.04
CA LYS A 2 10.92 24.42 -6.78
C LYS A 2 11.51 23.48 -5.73
N ALA A 3 12.39 24.03 -4.89
CA ALA A 3 13.05 23.32 -3.82
C ALA A 3 12.05 22.71 -2.80
N PHE A 4 12.53 21.68 -2.10
CA PHE A 4 11.95 20.83 -1.06
C PHE A 4 11.21 21.52 0.12
N LYS A 5 10.35 22.52 -0.10
CA LYS A 5 9.53 23.20 0.93
C LYS A 5 8.38 22.32 1.51
N ARG A 6 8.58 21.01 1.67
CA ARG A 6 7.54 20.09 2.16
C ARG A 6 7.87 19.41 3.47
N PHE A 7 9.05 19.65 4.04
CA PHE A 7 9.44 19.06 5.31
C PHE A 7 10.12 20.10 6.18
N LYS A 8 9.87 20.02 7.49
CA LYS A 8 10.56 20.78 8.52
C LYS A 8 11.09 19.84 9.60
N TRP A 9 12.09 20.31 10.33
CA TRP A 9 12.52 19.65 11.55
C TRP A 9 11.48 19.90 12.65
N GLY A 10 11.09 18.83 13.33
CA GLY A 10 10.35 18.91 14.58
C GLY A 10 11.26 19.26 15.74
N LYS A 11 10.66 19.51 16.91
CA LYS A 11 11.44 19.70 18.13
C LYS A 11 12.18 18.40 18.46
N PRO A 12 13.51 18.45 18.69
CA PRO A 12 14.25 17.29 19.15
C PRO A 12 13.67 16.77 20.47
N TRP A 13 13.58 15.45 20.59
CA TRP A 13 13.01 14.78 21.74
C TRP A 13 13.98 13.72 22.28
N ARG A 14 13.99 13.57 23.61
CA ARG A 14 14.74 12.53 24.31
C ARG A 14 13.77 11.71 25.16
N LEU A 15 14.07 10.42 25.31
CA LEU A 15 13.27 9.52 26.15
C LEU A 15 13.26 9.96 27.62
N ASN A 16 14.41 10.43 28.12
CA ASN A 16 14.58 11.06 29.43
C ASN A 16 15.88 11.90 29.47
N ASP A 17 16.09 12.64 30.56
CA ASP A 17 17.23 13.57 30.71
C ASP A 17 18.60 12.88 30.79
N ARG A 18 18.64 11.58 31.07
CA ARG A 18 19.87 10.77 31.10
C ARG A 18 20.17 10.09 29.77
N SER A 19 19.30 10.23 28.78
CA SER A 19 19.45 9.58 27.48
C SER A 19 20.53 10.27 26.65
N MET A 20 21.52 9.49 26.19
CA MET A 20 22.54 9.96 25.24
C MET A 20 22.00 10.11 23.80
N GLY A 21 20.89 9.44 23.48
CA GLY A 21 20.23 9.51 22.18
C GLY A 21 19.24 10.67 22.08
N ILE A 22 19.07 11.22 20.88
CA ILE A 22 18.07 12.23 20.56
C ILE A 22 17.33 11.85 19.29
N VAL A 23 16.01 12.01 19.29
CA VAL A 23 15.17 11.84 18.11
C VAL A 23 14.90 13.22 17.54
N VAL A 24 15.24 13.44 16.28
CA VAL A 24 14.89 14.68 15.57
C VAL A 24 13.82 14.36 14.53
N PRO A 25 12.54 14.72 14.76
CA PRO A 25 11.47 14.39 13.83
C PRO A 25 11.63 15.14 12.50
N ILE A 26 11.34 14.48 11.38
CA ILE A 26 11.17 15.12 10.07
C ILE A 26 9.66 15.21 9.81
N ILE A 27 9.10 16.40 9.96
CA ILE A 27 7.66 16.66 9.84
C ILE A 27 7.36 17.12 8.42
N ARG A 28 6.38 16.49 7.76
CA ARG A 28 5.90 16.94 6.46
C ARG A 28 4.96 18.15 6.60
N GLU A 29 5.33 19.28 6.00
CA GLU A 29 4.50 20.46 5.89
C GLU A 29 3.68 20.41 4.60
N GLY A 30 2.40 20.08 4.74
CA GLY A 30 1.44 20.02 3.64
C GLY A 30 1.10 18.60 3.22
N LYS A 31 -0.20 18.35 3.02
CA LYS A 31 -0.68 17.15 2.36
C LYS A 31 -0.42 17.32 0.88
N GLY A 32 0.50 16.53 0.34
CA GLY A 32 0.46 16.30 -1.10
C GLY A 32 -0.71 15.44 -1.43
N GLU A 33 -1.46 15.82 -2.45
CA GLU A 33 -2.34 14.87 -3.10
C GLU A 33 -1.47 13.70 -3.60
N ARG A 34 -1.81 12.51 -3.11
CA ARG A 34 -1.25 11.27 -3.65
C ARG A 34 -1.76 11.16 -5.08
N LYS A 35 -0.85 10.94 -6.03
CA LYS A 35 -1.22 10.66 -7.43
C LYS A 35 -1.68 9.21 -7.64
N TYR A 36 -1.92 8.48 -6.55
CA TYR A 36 -2.34 7.09 -6.52
C TYR A 36 -3.38 6.92 -5.40
N ALA A 37 -4.27 5.95 -5.56
CA ALA A 37 -5.16 5.49 -4.51
C ALA A 37 -4.54 4.27 -3.81
N ILE A 38 -4.85 4.04 -2.54
CA ILE A 38 -4.57 2.74 -1.91
C ILE A 38 -5.75 1.79 -2.14
N LEU A 39 -5.54 0.47 -2.06
CA LEU A 39 -6.60 -0.51 -2.32
C LEU A 39 -7.89 -0.21 -1.55
N GLU A 40 -7.80 0.13 -0.26
CA GLU A 40 -8.94 0.50 0.59
C GLU A 40 -9.76 1.68 0.07
N GLU A 41 -9.13 2.62 -0.64
CA GLU A 41 -9.79 3.79 -1.26
C GLU A 41 -10.39 3.46 -2.64
N ALA A 42 -10.02 2.33 -3.22
CA ALA A 42 -10.38 1.90 -4.57
C ALA A 42 -11.02 0.51 -4.61
N ASN A 43 -11.51 -0.01 -3.48
CA ASN A 43 -12.04 -1.39 -3.37
C ASN A 43 -13.11 -1.69 -4.43
N ASP A 44 -14.02 -0.74 -4.69
CA ASP A 44 -15.09 -0.92 -5.69
C ASP A 44 -14.61 -0.79 -7.15
N LYS A 45 -13.34 -0.39 -7.33
CA LYS A 45 -12.71 -0.14 -8.63
C LYS A 45 -11.58 -1.13 -8.93
N VAL A 46 -11.37 -2.15 -8.09
CA VAL A 46 -10.34 -3.16 -8.30
C VAL A 46 -11.00 -4.52 -8.40
N GLU A 47 -10.79 -5.19 -9.52
CA GLU A 47 -11.29 -6.53 -9.80
C GLU A 47 -10.14 -7.52 -9.65
N ILE A 48 -10.32 -8.53 -8.80
CA ILE A 48 -9.31 -9.54 -8.49
C ILE A 48 -9.80 -10.88 -9.03
N LYS A 49 -9.01 -11.48 -9.92
CA LYS A 49 -9.27 -12.78 -10.54
C LYS A 49 -8.14 -13.75 -10.23
N ASP A 50 -8.49 -15.03 -10.11
CA ASP A 50 -7.49 -16.08 -10.01
C ASP A 50 -6.84 -16.29 -11.40
N THR A 51 -5.52 -16.51 -11.43
CA THR A 51 -4.81 -16.86 -12.68
C THR A 51 -4.80 -18.37 -12.96
N GLY A 52 -5.28 -19.19 -12.02
CA GLY A 52 -5.18 -20.64 -12.05
C GLY A 52 -3.82 -21.17 -11.60
N SER A 53 -2.90 -20.29 -11.19
CA SER A 53 -1.57 -20.66 -10.67
C SER A 53 -1.49 -20.45 -9.16
N ILE A 54 -0.83 -21.38 -8.46
CA ILE A 54 -0.63 -21.27 -7.02
C ILE A 54 0.27 -20.06 -6.75
N GLY A 55 -0.26 -19.09 -5.99
CA GLY A 55 0.49 -17.92 -5.55
C GLY A 55 0.44 -16.71 -6.49
N GLU A 56 -0.47 -16.69 -7.46
CA GLU A 56 -0.67 -15.54 -8.33
C GLU A 56 -2.14 -15.15 -8.41
N VAL A 57 -2.42 -13.85 -8.48
CA VAL A 57 -3.75 -13.30 -8.74
C VAL A 57 -3.65 -12.20 -9.78
N SER A 58 -4.58 -12.19 -10.73
CA SER A 58 -4.72 -11.11 -11.68
C SER A 58 -5.51 -9.98 -11.03
N VAL A 59 -4.94 -8.77 -11.02
CA VAL A 59 -5.59 -7.59 -10.49
C VAL A 59 -5.76 -6.57 -11.59
N LYS A 60 -7.02 -6.20 -11.84
CA LYS A 60 -7.38 -5.18 -12.82
C LYS A 60 -7.97 -3.96 -12.14
N SER A 61 -7.43 -2.78 -12.45
CA SER A 61 -7.94 -1.52 -11.92
C SER A 61 -8.85 -0.82 -12.94
N LYS A 62 -10.06 -0.49 -12.50
CA LYS A 62 -11.01 0.44 -13.15
C LYS A 62 -10.87 1.87 -12.61
N SER A 63 -9.85 2.13 -11.79
CA SER A 63 -9.54 3.46 -11.25
C SER A 63 -8.85 4.32 -12.31
N ASP A 64 -9.18 5.61 -12.33
CA ASP A 64 -8.52 6.67 -13.11
C ASP A 64 -7.11 6.99 -12.60
N LYS A 65 -6.80 6.56 -11.37
CA LYS A 65 -5.49 6.72 -10.72
C LYS A 65 -4.84 5.35 -10.48
N PRO A 66 -3.49 5.25 -10.56
CA PRO A 66 -2.78 4.06 -10.13
C PRO A 66 -3.22 3.62 -8.73
N VAL A 67 -3.38 2.31 -8.53
CA VAL A 67 -3.75 1.74 -7.24
C VAL A 67 -2.53 1.06 -6.65
N PHE A 68 -2.15 1.48 -5.45
CA PHE A 68 -1.10 0.86 -4.67
C PHE A 68 -1.69 -0.19 -3.72
N ILE A 69 -1.25 -1.43 -3.89
CA ILE A 69 -1.59 -2.55 -3.02
C ILE A 69 -0.39 -2.79 -2.11
N ARG A 70 -0.61 -2.74 -0.80
CA ARG A 70 0.46 -2.89 0.20
C ARG A 70 0.86 -4.37 0.30
N GLY A 71 2.14 -4.63 0.51
CA GLY A 71 2.57 -5.95 0.98
C GLY A 71 1.87 -6.28 2.31
N GLY A 72 1.46 -7.54 2.49
CA GLY A 72 0.65 -7.98 3.61
C GLY A 72 -0.86 -7.78 3.43
N THR A 73 -1.31 -7.15 2.34
CA THR A 73 -2.75 -7.00 2.06
C THR A 73 -3.35 -8.35 1.70
N LEU A 74 -4.46 -8.71 2.36
CA LEU A 74 -5.24 -9.89 2.03
C LEU A 74 -6.17 -9.57 0.86
N LEU A 75 -5.98 -10.26 -0.26
CA LEU A 75 -6.83 -10.19 -1.43
C LEU A 75 -7.86 -11.31 -1.34
N GLN A 76 -9.13 -10.95 -1.24
CA GLN A 76 -10.25 -11.89 -1.28
C GLN A 76 -10.69 -12.06 -2.74
N GLY A 77 -10.51 -13.27 -3.29
CA GLY A 77 -11.10 -13.62 -4.58
C GLY A 77 -12.61 -13.77 -4.47
N GLN A 78 -13.35 -13.46 -5.54
CA GLN A 78 -14.77 -13.78 -5.61
C GLN A 78 -14.96 -15.31 -5.74
N GLY A 79 -15.18 -15.97 -4.61
CA GLY A 79 -15.45 -17.42 -4.54
C GLY A 79 -14.22 -18.33 -4.44
N THR A 80 -13.02 -17.79 -4.21
CA THR A 80 -11.77 -18.56 -4.08
C THR A 80 -10.93 -18.17 -2.85
N GLN A 81 -9.92 -18.99 -2.53
CA GLN A 81 -9.07 -18.84 -1.34
C GLN A 81 -8.34 -17.49 -1.33
N SER A 82 -8.32 -16.83 -0.18
CA SER A 82 -7.63 -15.55 -0.02
C SER A 82 -6.11 -15.66 -0.18
N ARG A 83 -5.48 -14.60 -0.68
CA ARG A 83 -4.03 -14.53 -0.92
C ARG A 83 -3.44 -13.29 -0.27
N VAL A 84 -2.25 -13.42 0.32
CA VAL A 84 -1.54 -12.27 0.89
C VAL A 84 -0.50 -11.77 -0.10
N VAL A 85 -0.57 -10.50 -0.46
CA VAL A 85 0.42 -9.87 -1.34
C VAL A 85 1.79 -9.89 -0.67
N THR A 86 2.80 -10.46 -1.33
CA THR A 86 4.16 -10.62 -0.76
C THR A 86 4.95 -9.31 -0.76
N CYS A 87 4.81 -8.51 -1.82
CA CYS A 87 5.50 -7.23 -1.97
C CYS A 87 4.53 -6.15 -2.50
N GLY A 88 4.77 -4.89 -2.14
CA GLY A 88 3.90 -3.81 -2.61
C GLY A 88 3.87 -3.74 -4.13
N THR A 89 2.67 -3.68 -4.71
CA THR A 89 2.47 -3.64 -6.17
C THR A 89 1.65 -2.42 -6.57
N ILE A 90 1.98 -1.84 -7.72
CA ILE A 90 1.23 -0.74 -8.32
C ILE A 90 0.47 -1.29 -9.51
N VAL A 91 -0.85 -1.18 -9.49
CA VAL A 91 -1.72 -1.51 -10.63
C VAL A 91 -2.04 -0.21 -11.36
N MET A 92 -1.64 -0.13 -12.62
CA MET A 92 -1.90 1.05 -13.45
C MET A 92 -3.37 1.11 -13.90
N PRO A 93 -3.92 2.31 -14.15
CA PRO A 93 -5.27 2.48 -14.69
C PRO A 93 -5.50 1.64 -15.94
N GLU A 94 -6.66 0.98 -16.02
CA GLU A 94 -7.11 0.16 -17.17
C GLU A 94 -6.19 -1.01 -17.55
N LYS A 95 -5.13 -1.25 -16.77
CA LYS A 95 -4.22 -2.37 -16.96
C LYS A 95 -4.55 -3.52 -16.01
N GLU A 96 -4.20 -4.70 -16.47
CA GLU A 96 -4.26 -5.95 -15.73
C GLU A 96 -2.83 -6.33 -15.35
N GLU A 97 -2.59 -6.55 -14.06
CA GLU A 97 -1.28 -6.86 -13.50
C GLU A 97 -1.36 -8.18 -12.72
N VAL A 98 -0.37 -9.04 -12.91
CA VAL A 98 -0.26 -10.28 -12.13
C VAL A 98 0.47 -9.99 -10.82
N VAL A 99 -0.24 -10.12 -9.72
CA VAL A 99 0.28 -9.90 -8.37
C VAL A 99 0.65 -11.24 -7.75
N LYS A 100 1.90 -11.35 -7.30
CA LYS A 100 2.39 -12.53 -6.58
C LYS A 100 1.94 -12.47 -5.12
N GLY A 101 1.39 -13.57 -4.62
CA GLY A 101 0.91 -13.71 -3.26
C GLY A 101 1.33 -15.03 -2.62
N GLY A 102 1.43 -15.02 -1.29
CA GLY A 102 1.53 -16.23 -0.48
C GLY A 102 0.14 -16.71 -0.06
N GLU A 103 0.04 -17.95 0.42
CA GLU A 103 -1.18 -18.40 1.09
C GLU A 103 -1.46 -17.56 2.33
N GLY A 104 -2.64 -16.94 2.36
CA GLY A 104 -3.15 -16.23 3.51
C GLY A 104 -4.30 -16.99 4.15
N ARG A 105 -4.25 -17.23 5.46
CA ARG A 105 -5.47 -17.56 6.21
C ARG A 105 -6.19 -16.26 6.56
N SER A 106 -7.45 -16.14 6.12
CA SER A 106 -8.36 -15.14 6.69
C SER A 106 -8.52 -15.41 8.19
N PRO A 107 -8.43 -14.40 9.07
CA PRO A 107 -8.86 -14.55 10.46
C PRO A 107 -10.33 -14.98 10.45
N GLY A 108 -10.65 -16.05 11.16
CA GLY A 108 -11.97 -16.68 11.16
C GLY A 108 -13.11 -15.71 11.46
N ALA A 109 -14.23 -15.93 10.77
CA ALA A 109 -15.54 -15.39 11.08
C ALA A 109 -16.06 -15.91 12.42
#